data_AF-A0A8B6GM63-F1
#
_entry.id   AF-A0A8B6GM63-F1
#
_cell.length_a   1.000
_cell.length_b   1.000
_cell.length_c   1.000
_cell.angle_alpha   90.00
_cell.angle_beta   90.00
_cell.angle_gamma   90.00
#
_symmetry.space_group_name_H-M   'P 1'
#
loop_
_entity.id
_entity.type
_entity.pdbx_description
1 polymer ?
#
loop_
_entity_poly.entity_id
_entity_poly.type
_entity_poly.pdbx_seq_one_letter_code
_entity_poly.pdbx_strand_id
1 'polypeptide(L)'
;MSVDSDPDMFSSQTTVASNWSKDERSQKDTFNWAMEMMSHGQYLPLKSQASLNLEDLQYSTKMYYIRQARLACEIVCESIAPSQGIELLTQVYQSMKLKTAETKKKDAVTDTIISAYKKAEDYTTKVQILSLIVEKYSKSELLSFIEGLTIYKIDAARKYASTHGPGQYVTPPKITRLRLSKQKIHHFIEFISAPCYLQVVGFGSRHLKLSSGLTVKVPKVIRTMIASRLITAYNNYCKDNTILPPCRATQYKIIKACAASQLKSLHGLDNYISDGMESIDTLKKVVSNLGTKGLQTSKVSDLIQSLDTLKLHLKNEFRSHLSTESDCSQHCMHFALSEKGCEHTHSNICQPCDRMYQIRDEIQNVMTSNFSNIEIQEKEELEHDILVSTEKNLGLEGSFY
;
A
#
# COMPACT_ATOMS: atom_id res chain seq x y z
N MET A 1 -58.11 61.02 -12.65
CA MET A 1 -58.35 60.05 -11.57
C MET A 1 -57.02 59.76 -10.90
N SER A 2 -56.63 60.61 -9.96
CA SER A 2 -55.37 60.47 -9.24
C SER A 2 -55.50 61.17 -7.90
N VAL A 3 -55.32 60.34 -6.87
CA VAL A 3 -54.87 60.64 -5.50
C VAL A 3 -55.86 61.40 -4.60
N ASP A 4 -56.34 60.65 -3.61
CA ASP A 4 -57.15 61.08 -2.47
C ASP A 4 -56.40 62.05 -1.55
N SER A 5 -57.21 62.98 -1.05
CA SER A 5 -56.91 64.02 -0.09
C SER A 5 -57.09 63.51 1.35
N ASP A 6 -56.12 63.85 2.23
CA ASP A 6 -56.25 64.58 3.52
C ASP A 6 -57.32 64.17 4.58
N PRO A 7 -57.32 64.75 5.81
CA PRO A 7 -56.25 64.94 6.80
C PRO A 7 -56.79 64.71 8.25
N ASP A 8 -55.99 64.94 9.29
CA ASP A 8 -56.48 65.38 10.62
C ASP A 8 -55.33 66.11 11.36
N MET A 9 -55.40 67.43 11.55
CA MET A 9 -56.10 68.23 12.59
C MET A 9 -55.32 68.42 13.92
N PHE A 10 -54.86 69.68 14.09
CA PHE A 10 -54.76 70.51 15.31
C PHE A 10 -53.82 70.11 16.48
N SER A 11 -52.86 71.00 16.81
CA SER A 11 -53.10 72.16 17.71
C SER A 11 -51.80 72.82 18.21
N SER A 12 -51.66 74.10 17.90
CA SER A 12 -51.17 75.22 18.74
C SER A 12 -49.72 75.29 19.27
N GLN A 13 -49.03 76.31 18.75
CA GLN A 13 -47.87 77.04 19.28
C GLN A 13 -48.17 77.57 20.71
N THR A 14 -47.22 77.83 21.62
CA THR A 14 -46.28 78.98 21.61
C THR A 14 -45.28 78.89 22.79
N THR A 15 -43.99 79.11 22.48
CA THR A 15 -42.88 79.67 23.29
C THR A 15 -42.69 79.34 24.78
N VAL A 16 -41.53 78.78 25.13
CA VAL A 16 -40.72 79.26 26.26
C VAL A 16 -39.24 79.32 25.83
N ALA A 17 -38.62 80.42 26.24
CA ALA A 17 -37.30 80.89 25.92
C ALA A 17 -36.15 79.93 26.27
N SER A 18 -35.15 79.96 25.40
CA SER A 18 -33.70 79.84 25.65
C SER A 18 -33.24 79.28 27.01
N ASN A 19 -32.64 78.09 26.95
CA ASN A 19 -31.55 77.73 27.86
C ASN A 19 -30.33 77.35 26.99
N TRP A 20 -29.69 78.37 26.43
CA TRP A 20 -28.41 78.23 25.72
C TRP A 20 -27.30 78.07 26.75
N SER A 21 -26.79 76.83 26.89
CA SER A 21 -25.39 76.45 27.20
C SER A 21 -25.33 75.18 28.05
N LYS A 22 -25.52 74.03 27.41
CA LYS A 22 -24.79 72.82 27.81
C LYS A 22 -24.03 72.39 26.58
N ASP A 23 -22.79 72.86 26.45
CA ASP A 23 -21.84 72.25 25.54
C ASP A 23 -21.77 70.76 25.89
N GLU A 24 -22.28 69.90 25.02
CA GLU A 24 -22.03 68.46 25.11
C GLU A 24 -20.53 68.24 24.85
N ARG A 25 -19.73 68.33 25.90
CA ARG A 25 -18.29 68.05 25.84
C ARG A 25 -18.10 66.66 25.24
N SER A 26 -17.26 66.55 24.20
CA SER A 26 -16.88 65.25 23.63
C SER A 26 -16.34 64.34 24.74
N GLN A 27 -16.49 63.01 24.62
CA GLN A 27 -15.96 62.07 25.61
C GLN A 27 -14.45 62.28 25.86
N LYS A 28 -13.71 62.69 24.84
CA LYS A 28 -12.29 63.10 24.94
C LYS A 28 -12.10 64.33 25.84
N ASP A 29 -12.95 65.33 25.69
CA ASP A 29 -12.86 66.61 26.41
C ASP A 29 -13.26 66.42 27.87
N THR A 30 -14.27 65.57 28.13
CA THR A 30 -14.64 65.15 29.48
C THR A 30 -13.51 64.40 30.17
N PHE A 31 -12.86 63.47 29.47
CA PHE A 31 -11.69 62.75 30.00
C PHE A 31 -10.52 63.70 30.29
N ASN A 32 -10.16 64.58 29.35
CA ASN A 32 -9.07 65.53 29.53
C ASN A 32 -9.32 66.46 30.71
N TRP A 33 -10.54 66.96 30.84
CA TRP A 33 -10.95 67.79 31.97
C TRP A 33 -10.82 67.05 33.32
N ALA A 34 -11.29 65.80 33.40
CA ALA A 34 -11.17 65.00 34.62
C ALA A 34 -9.71 64.75 35.00
N MET A 35 -8.87 64.39 34.02
CA MET A 35 -7.45 64.13 34.26
C MET A 35 -6.67 65.40 34.65
N GLU A 36 -7.04 66.55 34.10
CA GLU A 36 -6.45 67.84 34.49
C GLU A 36 -6.75 68.19 35.96
N MET A 37 -8.00 67.96 36.39
CA MET A 37 -8.42 68.15 37.79
C MET A 37 -7.71 67.20 38.75
N MET A 38 -7.53 65.93 38.36
CA MET A 38 -6.91 64.92 39.21
C MET A 38 -5.38 65.03 39.27
N SER A 39 -4.74 65.57 38.23
CA SER A 39 -3.26 65.60 38.12
C SER A 39 -2.63 66.94 38.49
N HIS A 40 -3.44 67.93 38.88
CA HIS A 40 -2.98 69.31 39.10
C HIS A 40 -2.12 69.85 37.93
N GLY A 41 -2.50 69.52 36.69
CA GLY A 41 -1.83 69.95 35.46
C GLY A 41 -0.62 69.12 35.01
N GLN A 42 -0.32 67.99 35.66
CA GLN A 42 0.79 67.11 35.26
C GLN A 42 0.44 66.16 34.10
N TYR A 43 -0.86 65.96 33.82
CA TYR A 43 -1.30 65.13 32.70
C TYR A 43 -1.34 65.93 31.39
N LEU A 44 -0.69 65.41 30.34
CA LEU A 44 -0.82 66.00 29.00
C LEU A 44 -2.15 65.58 28.37
N PRO A 45 -3.02 66.53 27.94
CA PRO A 45 -4.29 66.20 27.33
C PRO A 45 -4.18 65.27 26.12
N LEU A 46 -5.12 64.33 26.00
CA LEU A 46 -5.27 63.50 24.81
C LEU A 46 -5.55 64.36 23.59
N LYS A 47 -4.68 64.24 22.59
CA LYS A 47 -4.78 64.98 21.32
C LYS A 47 -5.85 64.36 20.40
N SER A 48 -5.99 63.04 20.43
CA SER A 48 -6.89 62.26 19.58
C SER A 48 -7.46 61.04 20.32
N GLN A 49 -8.50 60.43 19.76
CA GLN A 49 -9.01 59.12 20.16
C GLN A 49 -8.74 58.09 19.06
N ALA A 50 -8.62 56.81 19.41
CA ALA A 50 -8.36 55.75 18.45
C ALA A 50 -9.58 55.56 17.53
N SER A 51 -9.38 55.69 16.22
CA SER A 51 -10.43 55.51 15.20
C SER A 51 -10.48 54.09 14.62
N LEU A 52 -9.44 53.28 14.87
CA LEU A 52 -9.28 51.90 14.42
C LEU A 52 -9.04 50.98 15.63
N ASN A 53 -9.19 49.67 15.43
CA ASN A 53 -8.84 48.68 16.44
C ASN A 53 -7.36 48.82 16.86
N LEU A 54 -7.07 48.59 18.14
CA LEU A 54 -5.73 48.76 18.73
C LEU A 54 -4.66 47.83 18.10
N GLU A 55 -5.05 46.79 17.38
CA GLU A 55 -4.16 45.87 16.67
C GLU A 55 -3.71 46.42 15.31
N ASP A 56 -4.57 47.21 14.65
CA ASP A 56 -4.36 47.74 13.29
C ASP A 56 -3.70 49.13 13.29
N LEU A 57 -3.44 49.70 14.47
CA LEU A 57 -2.78 50.99 14.61
C LEU A 57 -1.28 50.90 14.27
N GLN A 58 -0.77 51.93 13.60
CA GLN A 58 0.66 52.13 13.43
C GLN A 58 1.37 52.15 14.79
N TYR A 59 2.56 51.55 14.86
CA TYR A 59 3.33 51.37 16.09
C TYR A 59 3.49 52.66 16.91
N SER A 60 3.82 53.79 16.26
CA SER A 60 3.97 55.10 16.90
C SER A 60 2.67 55.58 17.58
N THR A 61 1.55 55.44 16.88
CA THR A 61 0.21 55.80 17.38
C THR A 61 -0.23 54.90 18.52
N LYS A 62 0.04 53.60 18.42
CA LYS A 62 -0.23 52.63 19.49
C LYS A 62 0.58 52.94 20.76
N MET A 63 1.86 53.25 20.60
CA MET A 63 2.73 53.61 21.73
C MET A 63 2.33 54.94 22.38
N TYR A 64 1.81 55.89 21.60
CA TYR A 64 1.23 57.12 22.15
C TYR A 64 0.06 56.80 23.09
N TYR A 65 -0.93 56.01 22.64
CA TYR A 65 -2.08 55.66 23.48
C TYR A 65 -1.70 54.85 24.72
N ILE A 66 -0.75 53.90 24.60
CA ILE A 66 -0.26 53.12 25.74
C ILE A 66 0.38 54.03 26.80
N ARG A 67 1.19 55.01 26.39
CA ARG A 67 1.81 55.96 27.32
C ARG A 67 0.77 56.83 28.03
N GLN A 68 -0.21 57.33 27.28
CA GLN A 68 -1.29 58.15 27.83
C GLN A 68 -2.15 57.36 28.83
N ALA A 69 -2.55 56.14 28.47
CA ALA A 69 -3.30 55.26 29.36
C ALA A 69 -2.51 54.91 30.63
N ARG A 70 -1.20 54.64 30.50
CA ARG A 70 -0.33 54.38 31.65
C ARG A 70 -0.28 55.56 32.60
N LEU A 71 -0.01 56.76 32.09
CA LEU A 71 0.02 57.97 32.92
C LEU A 71 -1.32 58.23 33.60
N ALA A 72 -2.42 58.02 32.88
CA ALA A 72 -3.75 58.18 33.45
C ALA A 72 -4.01 57.19 34.59
N CYS A 73 -3.66 55.91 34.40
CA CYS A 73 -3.78 54.91 35.45
C CYS A 73 -2.86 55.20 36.65
N GLU A 74 -1.64 55.69 36.43
CA GLU A 74 -0.73 56.10 37.51
C GLU A 74 -1.35 57.23 38.36
N ILE A 75 -1.90 58.28 37.73
CA ILE A 75 -2.58 59.39 38.42
C ILE A 75 -3.83 58.91 39.18
N VAL A 76 -4.64 58.05 38.55
CA VAL A 76 -5.83 57.50 39.19
C VAL A 76 -5.45 56.65 40.39
N CYS A 77 -4.44 55.78 40.27
CA CYS A 77 -3.97 54.98 41.40
C CYS A 77 -3.35 55.83 42.51
N GLU A 78 -2.64 56.91 42.18
CA GLU A 78 -2.10 57.86 43.17
C GLU A 78 -3.22 58.63 43.90
N SER A 79 -4.32 58.93 43.23
CA SER A 79 -5.51 59.54 43.86
C SER A 79 -6.24 58.58 44.80
N ILE A 80 -6.13 57.27 44.57
CA ILE A 80 -6.76 56.22 45.40
C ILE A 80 -5.85 55.88 46.60
N ALA A 81 -4.55 55.74 46.36
CA ALA A 81 -3.55 55.38 47.36
C ALA A 81 -2.35 56.34 47.28
N PRO A 82 -2.41 57.49 47.99
CA PRO A 82 -1.34 58.49 47.97
C PRO A 82 0.00 57.89 48.42
N SER A 83 1.08 58.21 47.71
CA SER A 83 2.43 57.66 47.87
C SER A 83 2.59 56.16 47.57
N GLN A 84 1.53 55.47 47.17
CA GLN A 84 1.52 54.03 46.87
C GLN A 84 0.86 53.71 45.51
N GLY A 85 0.61 54.71 44.65
CA GLY A 85 -0.13 54.54 43.41
C GLY A 85 0.52 53.53 42.45
N ILE A 86 1.85 53.52 42.36
CA ILE A 86 2.60 52.58 41.50
C ILE A 86 2.47 51.13 42.00
N GLU A 87 2.50 50.93 43.32
CA GLU A 87 2.33 49.61 43.93
C GLU A 87 0.91 49.09 43.71
N LEU A 88 -0.10 49.95 43.91
CA LEU A 88 -1.49 49.62 43.64
C LEU A 88 -1.71 49.26 42.16
N LEU A 89 -1.16 50.05 41.22
CA LEU A 89 -1.25 49.77 39.79
C LEU A 89 -0.66 48.40 39.44
N THR A 90 0.47 48.05 40.07
CA THR A 90 1.13 46.75 39.90
C THR A 90 0.26 45.61 40.43
N GLN A 91 -0.33 45.76 41.61
CA GLN A 91 -1.23 44.77 42.20
C GLN A 91 -2.52 44.59 41.37
N VAL A 92 -3.08 45.68 40.84
CA VAL A 92 -4.24 45.64 39.93
C VAL A 92 -3.90 44.84 38.67
N TYR A 93 -2.75 45.12 38.03
CA TYR A 93 -2.29 44.37 36.87
C TYR A 93 -2.14 42.87 37.15
N GLN A 94 -1.55 42.51 38.30
CA GLN A 94 -1.40 41.12 38.72
C GLN A 94 -2.76 40.44 38.98
N SER A 95 -3.70 41.13 39.62
CA SER A 95 -5.04 40.62 39.91
C SER A 95 -5.84 40.33 38.64
N MET A 96 -5.70 41.16 37.60
CA MET A 96 -6.36 40.95 36.31
C MET A 96 -5.74 39.79 35.53
N LYS A 97 -4.41 39.68 35.56
CA LYS A 97 -3.68 38.58 34.91
C LYS A 97 -4.07 37.21 35.48
N LEU A 98 -4.29 37.13 36.79
CA LEU A 98 -4.72 35.89 37.46
C LEU A 98 -6.15 35.48 37.07
N LYS A 99 -7.07 36.44 36.96
CA LYS A 99 -8.46 36.17 36.51
C LYS A 99 -8.55 35.72 35.06
N THR A 100 -7.65 36.19 34.19
CA THR A 100 -7.57 35.69 32.80
C THR A 100 -6.95 34.29 32.71
N ALA A 101 -6.21 33.87 33.76
CA ALA A 101 -5.58 32.57 33.88
C ALA A 101 -6.44 31.51 34.59
N GLU A 102 -7.69 31.83 34.99
CA GLU A 102 -8.70 30.83 35.33
C GLU A 102 -9.12 30.08 34.05
N THR A 103 -8.20 29.21 33.65
CA THR A 103 -8.27 28.13 32.67
C THR A 103 -9.63 27.45 32.65
N LYS A 104 -10.17 27.24 31.45
CA LYS A 104 -11.16 26.19 31.18
C LYS A 104 -10.72 24.91 31.91
N LYS A 105 -11.55 24.39 32.81
CA LYS A 105 -11.29 23.13 33.52
C LYS A 105 -10.99 22.03 32.50
N LYS A 106 -10.02 21.17 32.82
CA LYS A 106 -9.72 19.96 32.04
C LYS A 106 -10.94 19.05 32.07
N ASP A 107 -11.41 18.62 30.91
CA ASP A 107 -12.49 17.64 30.81
C ASP A 107 -11.95 16.25 31.15
N ALA A 108 -12.72 15.38 31.81
CA ALA A 108 -12.29 14.02 32.15
C ALA A 108 -11.83 13.20 30.92
N VAL A 109 -12.43 13.45 29.76
CA VAL A 109 -12.05 12.84 28.47
C VAL A 109 -10.68 13.32 27.98
N THR A 110 -10.27 14.53 28.34
CA THR A 110 -8.98 15.08 27.92
C THR A 110 -7.85 14.52 28.77
N ASP A 111 -8.10 14.27 30.05
CA ASP A 111 -7.15 13.56 30.92
C ASP A 111 -6.92 12.12 30.47
N THR A 112 -7.96 11.41 30.02
CA THR A 112 -7.79 10.05 29.47
C THR A 112 -6.96 10.06 28.19
N ILE A 113 -7.19 11.01 27.27
CA ILE A 113 -6.40 11.16 26.04
C ILE A 113 -4.95 11.54 26.34
N ILE A 114 -4.71 12.44 27.30
CA ILE A 114 -3.36 12.80 27.75
C ILE A 114 -2.64 11.59 28.34
N SER A 115 -3.34 10.76 29.12
CA SER A 115 -2.77 9.52 29.65
C SER A 115 -2.39 8.53 28.54
N ALA A 116 -3.21 8.41 27.50
CA ALA A 116 -2.92 7.57 26.33
C ALA A 116 -1.71 8.11 25.54
N TYR A 117 -1.59 9.44 25.39
CA TYR A 117 -0.45 10.08 24.75
C TYR A 117 0.86 9.81 25.50
N LYS A 118 0.84 9.83 26.85
CA LYS A 118 2.03 9.53 27.68
C LYS A 118 2.45 8.06 27.59
N LYS A 119 1.50 7.14 27.40
CA LYS A 119 1.76 5.69 27.28
C LYS A 119 2.23 5.25 25.90
N ALA A 120 1.95 6.02 24.86
CA ALA A 120 2.38 5.68 23.50
C ALA A 120 3.91 5.67 23.38
N GLU A 121 4.46 4.75 22.60
CA GLU A 121 5.90 4.68 22.32
C GLU A 121 6.23 5.43 21.01
N ASP A 122 5.52 5.07 19.94
CA ASP A 122 5.73 5.60 18.59
C ASP A 122 5.37 7.08 18.45
N TYR A 123 6.16 7.80 17.64
CA TYR A 123 5.90 9.21 17.31
C TYR A 123 4.58 9.39 16.55
N THR A 124 4.27 8.49 15.62
CA THR A 124 3.07 8.58 14.77
C THR A 124 1.80 8.39 15.59
N THR A 125 1.76 7.41 16.49
CA THR A 125 0.64 7.18 17.41
C THR A 125 0.49 8.33 18.41
N LYS A 126 1.60 8.92 18.89
CA LYS A 126 1.56 10.15 19.70
C LYS A 126 0.89 11.31 18.97
N VAL A 127 1.27 11.54 17.71
CA VAL A 127 0.66 12.59 16.88
C VAL A 127 -0.82 12.31 16.61
N GLN A 128 -1.18 11.04 16.35
CA GLN A 128 -2.57 10.60 16.17
C GLN A 128 -3.43 10.84 17.41
N ILE A 129 -2.98 10.39 18.59
CA ILE A 129 -3.72 10.55 19.85
C ILE A 129 -3.86 12.03 20.19
N LEU A 130 -2.78 12.82 20.00
CA LEU A 130 -2.80 14.24 20.26
C LEU A 130 -3.78 14.97 19.31
N SER A 131 -3.87 14.56 18.04
CA SER A 131 -4.75 15.18 17.04
C SER A 131 -6.24 15.21 17.42
N LEU A 132 -6.68 14.35 18.35
CA LEU A 132 -8.06 14.30 18.86
C LEU A 132 -8.47 15.52 19.70
N ILE A 133 -7.49 16.20 20.33
CA ILE A 133 -7.77 17.29 21.28
C ILE A 133 -7.20 18.64 20.84
N VAL A 134 -6.36 18.67 19.82
CA VAL A 134 -5.57 19.88 19.49
C VAL A 134 -6.42 21.03 18.89
N GLU A 135 -7.58 20.72 18.33
CA GLU A 135 -8.53 21.74 17.85
C GLU A 135 -9.36 22.36 18.99
N LYS A 136 -9.48 21.68 20.14
CA LYS A 136 -10.28 22.13 21.28
C LYS A 136 -9.56 23.14 22.18
N TYR A 137 -8.24 23.16 22.14
CA TYR A 137 -7.40 23.94 23.06
C TYR A 137 -6.37 24.80 22.33
N SER A 138 -6.04 25.93 22.95
CA SER A 138 -4.96 26.82 22.51
C SER A 138 -3.58 26.18 22.75
N LYS A 139 -2.55 26.70 22.09
CA LYS A 139 -1.16 26.20 22.25
C LYS A 139 -0.69 26.31 23.70
N SER A 140 -1.00 27.43 24.37
CA SER A 140 -0.65 27.68 25.77
C SER A 140 -1.32 26.70 26.73
N GLU A 141 -2.59 26.36 26.50
CA GLU A 141 -3.33 25.38 27.31
C GLU A 141 -2.76 23.95 27.11
N LEU A 142 -2.45 23.55 25.87
CA LEU A 142 -1.87 22.23 25.63
C LEU A 142 -0.48 22.06 26.26
N LEU A 143 0.32 23.14 26.29
CA LEU A 143 1.62 23.16 26.96
C LEU A 143 1.49 23.08 28.49
N SER A 144 0.44 23.67 29.08
CA SER A 144 0.20 23.54 30.52
C SER A 144 -0.39 22.18 30.90
N PHE A 145 -1.09 21.51 29.97
CA PHE A 145 -1.71 20.21 30.22
C PHE A 145 -0.73 19.03 30.11
N ILE A 146 0.27 19.14 29.22
CA ILE A 146 1.24 18.08 28.95
C ILE A 146 2.67 18.61 29.13
N GLU A 147 3.31 18.21 30.23
CA GLU A 147 4.73 18.49 30.47
C GLU A 147 5.62 17.89 29.37
N GLY A 148 6.57 18.67 28.86
CA GLY A 148 7.49 18.24 27.79
C GLY A 148 6.89 18.23 26.37
N LEU A 149 5.68 18.77 26.19
CA LEU A 149 5.13 19.00 24.86
C LEU A 149 5.82 20.19 24.19
N THR A 150 6.14 20.07 22.89
CA THR A 150 6.73 21.16 22.11
C THR A 150 5.70 21.73 21.15
N ILE A 151 5.84 23.02 20.82
CA ILE A 151 4.97 23.70 19.84
C ILE A 151 4.97 22.93 18.51
N TYR A 152 6.12 22.40 18.11
CA TYR A 152 6.26 21.57 16.92
C TYR A 152 5.32 20.35 16.91
N LYS A 153 5.19 19.63 18.04
CA LYS A 153 4.29 18.46 18.14
C LYS A 153 2.83 18.86 18.05
N ILE A 154 2.47 20.03 18.59
CA ILE A 154 1.12 20.59 18.47
C ILE A 154 0.81 20.91 17.00
N ASP A 155 1.73 21.59 16.32
CA ASP A 155 1.56 21.95 14.91
C ASP A 155 1.54 20.72 13.99
N ALA A 156 2.36 19.70 14.30
CA ALA A 156 2.32 18.41 13.61
C ALA A 156 0.96 17.71 13.79
N ALA A 157 0.39 17.72 14.99
CA ALA A 157 -0.92 17.13 15.27
C ALA A 157 -2.07 17.91 14.62
N ARG A 158 -2.01 19.25 14.55
CA ARG A 158 -2.97 20.07 13.76
C ARG A 158 -2.92 19.74 12.29
N LYS A 159 -1.70 19.70 11.74
CA LYS A 159 -1.48 19.32 10.35
C LYS A 159 -2.01 17.92 10.08
N TYR A 160 -1.82 17.00 11.00
CA TYR A 160 -2.34 15.63 10.90
C TYR A 160 -3.87 15.60 10.88
N ALA A 161 -4.53 16.26 11.85
CA ALA A 161 -5.99 16.35 11.90
C ALA A 161 -6.59 16.94 10.61
N SER A 162 -5.97 18.01 10.09
CA SER A 162 -6.41 18.67 8.85
C SER A 162 -6.22 17.81 7.60
N THR A 163 -5.21 16.92 7.56
CA THR A 163 -4.86 16.16 6.35
C THR A 163 -5.50 14.77 6.30
N HIS A 164 -5.61 14.09 7.44
CA HIS A 164 -6.06 12.69 7.52
C HIS A 164 -7.34 12.51 8.36
N GLY A 165 -7.77 13.55 9.08
CA GLY A 165 -8.83 13.48 10.08
C GLY A 165 -8.28 13.18 11.48
N PRO A 166 -8.95 13.67 12.54
CA PRO A 166 -8.50 13.47 13.92
C PRO A 166 -8.55 11.99 14.31
N GLY A 167 -7.44 11.46 14.81
CA GLY A 167 -7.33 10.06 15.28
C GLY A 167 -7.34 8.97 14.20
N GLN A 168 -7.39 9.33 12.92
CA GLN A 168 -7.42 8.35 11.84
C GLN A 168 -6.09 7.59 11.74
N TYR A 169 -6.15 6.26 11.64
CA TYR A 169 -4.96 5.44 11.42
C TYR A 169 -4.47 5.58 9.97
N VAL A 170 -3.22 5.99 9.80
CA VAL A 170 -2.55 6.02 8.49
C VAL A 170 -1.68 4.78 8.35
N THR A 171 -1.99 3.96 7.34
CA THR A 171 -1.16 2.83 6.97
C THR A 171 0.21 3.35 6.53
N PRO A 172 1.32 2.88 7.13
CA PRO A 172 2.64 3.34 6.73
C PRO A 172 2.88 2.98 5.25
N PRO A 173 3.49 3.88 4.47
CA PRO A 173 3.79 3.60 3.08
C PRO A 173 4.68 2.35 2.99
N LYS A 174 4.31 1.40 2.13
CA LYS A 174 5.12 0.20 1.87
C LYS A 174 6.45 0.63 1.22
N ILE A 175 7.51 0.74 2.01
CA ILE A 175 8.84 1.05 1.51
C ILE A 175 9.38 -0.20 0.79
N THR A 176 9.37 -0.17 -0.54
CA THR A 176 9.96 -1.23 -1.35
C THR A 176 11.45 -0.94 -1.55
N ARG A 177 12.32 -1.61 -0.80
CA ARG A 177 13.78 -1.48 -0.97
C ARG A 177 14.24 -2.35 -2.14
N LEU A 178 14.70 -1.73 -3.24
CA LEU A 178 15.34 -2.43 -4.35
C LEU A 178 16.79 -2.79 -3.97
N ARG A 179 17.00 -4.01 -3.49
CA ARG A 179 18.33 -4.54 -3.11
C ARG A 179 19.20 -4.96 -4.30
N LEU A 180 18.70 -4.83 -5.53
CA LEU A 180 19.33 -5.35 -6.74
C LEU A 180 19.79 -4.22 -7.66
N SER A 181 21.09 -4.20 -7.98
CA SER A 181 21.67 -3.19 -8.87
C SER A 181 21.15 -3.33 -10.31
N LYS A 182 20.70 -2.22 -10.91
CA LYS A 182 20.16 -2.18 -12.27
C LYS A 182 21.13 -2.74 -13.32
N GLN A 183 22.43 -2.48 -13.17
CA GLN A 183 23.48 -2.98 -14.08
C GLN A 183 23.51 -4.51 -14.16
N LYS A 184 23.48 -5.20 -13.01
CA LYS A 184 23.46 -6.68 -12.97
C LYS A 184 22.20 -7.28 -13.59
N ILE A 185 21.06 -6.61 -13.45
CA ILE A 185 19.81 -7.03 -14.10
C ILE A 185 19.95 -6.88 -15.61
N HIS A 186 20.45 -5.73 -16.06
CA HIS A 186 20.59 -5.43 -17.47
C HIS A 186 21.52 -6.43 -18.18
N HIS A 187 22.70 -6.68 -17.60
CA HIS A 187 23.65 -7.65 -18.15
C HIS A 187 23.03 -9.06 -18.29
N PHE A 188 22.26 -9.51 -17.30
CA PHE A 188 21.58 -10.78 -17.41
C PHE A 188 20.47 -10.77 -18.47
N ILE A 189 19.71 -9.68 -18.60
CA ILE A 189 18.69 -9.53 -19.65
C ILE A 189 19.33 -9.55 -21.04
N GLU A 190 20.47 -8.88 -21.23
CA GLU A 190 21.22 -8.89 -22.49
C GLU A 190 21.70 -10.29 -22.84
N PHE A 191 22.29 -11.00 -21.88
CA PHE A 191 22.74 -12.37 -22.07
C PHE A 191 21.60 -13.29 -22.53
N ILE A 192 20.45 -13.27 -21.84
CA ILE A 192 19.31 -14.14 -22.19
C ILE A 192 18.57 -13.71 -23.47
N SER A 193 18.84 -12.50 -23.96
CA SER A 193 18.26 -11.96 -25.20
C SER A 193 19.20 -12.09 -26.39
N ALA A 194 20.40 -12.64 -26.20
CA ALA A 194 21.34 -12.87 -27.28
C ALA A 194 20.73 -13.81 -28.35
N PRO A 195 20.99 -13.60 -29.65
CA PRO A 195 20.41 -14.39 -30.74
C PRO A 195 20.66 -15.90 -30.65
N CYS A 196 21.73 -16.32 -29.97
CA CYS A 196 22.03 -17.74 -29.72
C CYS A 196 21.03 -18.40 -28.74
N TYR A 197 20.37 -17.62 -27.89
CA TYR A 197 19.41 -18.12 -26.90
C TYR A 197 17.95 -17.73 -27.20
N LEU A 198 17.73 -16.85 -28.17
CA LEU A 198 16.43 -16.24 -28.46
C LEU A 198 16.17 -16.23 -29.97
N GLN A 199 15.04 -16.82 -30.37
CA GLN A 199 14.54 -16.85 -31.73
C GLN A 199 13.22 -16.08 -31.83
N VAL A 200 13.11 -15.22 -32.84
CA VAL A 200 11.85 -14.52 -33.14
C VAL A 200 10.94 -15.46 -33.93
N VAL A 201 9.67 -15.55 -33.55
CA VAL A 201 8.70 -16.32 -34.36
C VAL A 201 8.15 -15.48 -35.50
N GLY A 202 7.92 -16.13 -36.65
CA GLY A 202 7.29 -15.49 -37.81
C GLY A 202 5.80 -15.14 -37.59
N PHE A 203 5.16 -15.74 -36.59
CA PHE A 203 3.75 -15.51 -36.27
C PHE A 203 3.52 -15.28 -34.77
N GLY A 204 2.60 -14.37 -34.44
CA GLY A 204 2.24 -14.02 -33.07
C GLY A 204 2.96 -12.78 -32.55
N SER A 205 2.18 -11.90 -31.92
CA SER A 205 2.68 -10.64 -31.35
C SER A 205 2.10 -10.42 -29.96
N ARG A 206 2.87 -9.77 -29.08
CA ARG A 206 2.48 -9.42 -27.72
C ARG A 206 2.46 -7.91 -27.56
N HIS A 207 1.45 -7.39 -26.86
CA HIS A 207 1.40 -5.99 -26.47
C HIS A 207 2.01 -5.81 -25.08
N LEU A 208 3.06 -4.98 -25.00
CA LEU A 208 3.71 -4.57 -23.75
C LEU A 208 3.16 -3.21 -23.32
N LYS A 209 2.59 -3.12 -22.11
CA LYS A 209 2.20 -1.84 -21.50
C LYS A 209 3.39 -1.25 -20.76
N LEU A 210 3.82 -0.05 -21.17
CA LEU A 210 4.86 0.72 -20.48
C LEU A 210 4.26 1.44 -19.27
N SER A 211 5.12 1.87 -18.34
CA SER A 211 4.73 2.69 -17.18
C SER A 211 4.17 4.07 -17.58
N SER A 212 4.39 4.51 -18.82
CA SER A 212 3.77 5.70 -19.41
C SER A 212 2.34 5.49 -19.90
N GLY A 213 1.81 4.26 -19.84
CA GLY A 213 0.49 3.90 -20.37
C GLY A 213 0.48 3.50 -21.85
N LEU A 214 1.60 3.66 -22.56
CA LEU A 214 1.73 3.28 -23.98
C LEU A 214 1.80 1.76 -24.16
N THR A 215 1.13 1.24 -25.20
CA THR A 215 1.17 -0.16 -25.61
C THR A 215 2.07 -0.37 -26.82
N VAL A 216 3.15 -1.12 -26.66
CA VAL A 216 4.09 -1.45 -27.74
C VAL A 216 3.84 -2.88 -28.23
N LYS A 217 3.66 -3.07 -29.54
CA LYS A 217 3.53 -4.39 -30.17
C LYS A 217 4.91 -4.97 -30.43
N VAL A 218 5.22 -6.10 -29.81
CA VAL A 218 6.51 -6.80 -29.94
C VAL A 218 6.25 -8.20 -30.50
N PRO A 219 7.06 -8.71 -31.44
CA PRO A 219 6.92 -10.07 -31.92
C PRO A 219 7.07 -11.06 -30.75
N LYS A 220 6.35 -12.17 -30.82
CA LYS A 220 6.54 -13.24 -29.84
C LYS A 220 7.95 -13.82 -30.05
N VAL A 221 8.57 -14.24 -28.95
CA VAL A 221 9.93 -14.75 -28.93
C VAL A 221 9.96 -16.11 -28.26
N ILE A 222 10.80 -16.98 -28.79
CA ILE A 222 11.07 -18.33 -28.28
C ILE A 222 12.49 -18.36 -27.72
N ARG A 223 12.65 -18.91 -26.52
CA ARG A 223 13.96 -19.28 -26.00
C ARG A 223 14.35 -20.66 -26.49
N THR A 224 15.55 -20.77 -27.05
CA THR A 224 16.10 -22.03 -27.56
C THR A 224 16.54 -22.96 -26.42
N MET A 225 16.85 -22.41 -25.25
CA MET A 225 17.25 -23.17 -24.06
C MET A 225 16.25 -23.03 -22.91
N ILE A 226 16.11 -24.11 -22.12
CA ILE A 226 15.36 -24.10 -20.87
C ILE A 226 16.03 -23.19 -19.83
N ALA A 227 15.22 -22.65 -18.90
CA ALA A 227 15.65 -21.66 -17.92
C ALA A 227 16.84 -22.12 -17.06
N SER A 228 16.87 -23.39 -16.65
CA SER A 228 17.97 -23.94 -15.84
C SER A 228 19.30 -23.94 -16.60
N ARG A 229 19.33 -24.42 -17.85
CA ARG A 229 20.52 -24.44 -18.71
C ARG A 229 21.03 -23.03 -19.01
N LEU A 230 20.11 -22.11 -19.27
CA LEU A 230 20.43 -20.71 -19.52
C LEU A 230 21.11 -20.05 -18.32
N ILE A 231 20.60 -20.32 -17.11
CA ILE A 231 21.20 -19.87 -15.85
C ILE A 231 22.59 -20.47 -15.65
N THR A 232 22.76 -21.77 -15.90
CA THR A 232 24.06 -22.43 -15.81
C THR A 232 25.06 -21.83 -16.80
N ALA A 233 24.65 -21.62 -18.05
CA ALA A 233 25.48 -20.99 -19.09
C ALA A 233 25.90 -19.57 -18.68
N TYR A 234 24.97 -18.77 -18.15
CA TYR A 234 25.28 -17.43 -17.64
C TYR A 234 26.26 -17.46 -16.46
N ASN A 235 26.05 -18.36 -15.50
CA ASN A 235 26.94 -18.48 -14.34
C ASN A 235 28.35 -18.92 -14.75
N ASN A 236 28.47 -19.79 -15.75
CA ASN A 236 29.77 -20.17 -16.31
C ASN A 236 30.43 -18.98 -17.01
N TYR A 237 29.71 -18.27 -17.88
CA TYR A 237 30.19 -17.04 -18.51
C TYR A 237 30.66 -16.00 -17.48
N CYS A 238 29.92 -15.82 -16.39
CA CYS A 238 30.29 -14.90 -15.31
C CYS A 238 31.56 -15.35 -14.57
N LYS A 239 31.78 -16.65 -14.37
CA LYS A 239 33.02 -17.18 -13.79
C LYS A 239 34.21 -16.85 -14.68
N ASP A 240 34.09 -17.08 -15.98
CA ASP A 240 35.17 -16.86 -16.95
C ASP A 240 35.55 -15.37 -17.08
N ASN A 241 34.56 -14.49 -16.95
CA ASN A 241 34.75 -13.03 -17.09
C ASN A 241 34.88 -12.29 -15.75
N THR A 242 35.01 -13.00 -14.62
CA THR A 242 35.11 -12.42 -13.25
C THR A 242 33.96 -11.48 -12.86
N ILE A 243 32.77 -11.70 -13.41
CA ILE A 243 31.56 -10.91 -13.14
C ILE A 243 30.80 -11.57 -11.97
N LEU A 244 30.33 -10.78 -11.00
CA LEU A 244 29.51 -11.30 -9.90
C LEU A 244 28.02 -11.38 -10.31
N PRO A 245 27.46 -12.58 -10.54
CA PRO A 245 26.07 -12.73 -10.97
C PRO A 245 25.09 -12.47 -9.80
N PRO A 246 23.81 -12.17 -10.10
CA PRO A 246 22.73 -12.27 -9.12
C PRO A 246 22.58 -13.70 -8.59
N CYS A 247 21.98 -13.87 -7.41
CA CYS A 247 21.69 -15.21 -6.92
C CYS A 247 20.72 -15.96 -7.86
N ARG A 248 20.79 -17.29 -7.85
CA ARG A 248 20.01 -18.17 -8.73
C ARG A 248 18.50 -17.88 -8.67
N ALA A 249 17.96 -17.66 -7.48
CA ALA A 249 16.55 -17.32 -7.28
C ALA A 249 16.17 -16.00 -7.99
N THR A 250 17.04 -14.99 -7.95
CA THR A 250 16.83 -13.73 -8.67
C THR A 250 16.91 -13.91 -10.18
N GLN A 251 17.83 -14.74 -10.67
CA GLN A 251 17.92 -15.06 -12.10
C GLN A 251 16.62 -15.73 -12.60
N TYR A 252 16.08 -16.71 -11.85
CA TYR A 252 14.77 -17.30 -12.17
C TYR A 252 13.64 -16.27 -12.17
N LYS A 253 13.61 -15.35 -11.20
CA LYS A 253 12.62 -14.26 -11.17
C LYS A 253 12.73 -13.37 -12.41
N ILE A 254 13.93 -13.05 -12.87
CA ILE A 254 14.15 -12.27 -14.10
C ILE A 254 13.67 -13.05 -15.32
N ILE A 255 14.01 -14.33 -15.46
CA ILE A 255 13.52 -15.19 -16.57
C ILE A 255 12.00 -15.27 -16.59
N LYS A 256 11.36 -15.39 -15.42
CA LYS A 256 9.90 -15.43 -15.27
C LYS A 256 9.25 -14.10 -15.65
N ALA A 257 9.85 -12.97 -15.26
CA ALA A 257 9.37 -11.64 -15.63
C ALA A 257 9.53 -11.37 -17.14
N CYS A 258 10.67 -11.77 -17.71
CA CYS A 258 10.92 -11.77 -19.15
C CYS A 258 10.27 -13.00 -19.80
N ALA A 259 8.96 -13.19 -19.65
CA ALA A 259 8.28 -14.37 -20.17
C ALA A 259 8.43 -14.47 -21.70
N ALA A 260 9.12 -15.51 -22.14
CA ALA A 260 9.28 -15.94 -23.52
C ALA A 260 8.72 -17.36 -23.65
N SER A 261 8.23 -17.71 -24.83
CA SER A 261 7.82 -19.09 -25.07
C SER A 261 9.04 -20.00 -25.03
N GLN A 262 8.90 -21.19 -24.48
CA GLN A 262 9.93 -22.21 -24.63
C GLN A 262 9.79 -22.83 -26.01
N LEU A 263 10.91 -23.22 -26.60
CA LEU A 263 10.91 -24.01 -27.83
C LEU A 263 10.30 -25.37 -27.49
N LYS A 264 8.99 -25.50 -27.74
CA LYS A 264 8.38 -26.82 -27.93
C LYS A 264 8.88 -27.32 -29.29
N SER A 265 9.18 -28.61 -29.40
CA SER A 265 9.67 -29.22 -30.63
C SER A 265 8.88 -28.68 -31.83
N LEU A 266 9.59 -28.25 -32.88
CA LEU A 266 9.03 -27.63 -34.07
C LEU A 266 7.84 -28.46 -34.57
N HIS A 267 6.64 -27.86 -34.46
CA HIS A 267 5.38 -28.38 -34.99
C HIS A 267 5.54 -28.81 -36.46
N GLY A 268 5.62 -30.12 -36.69
CA GLY A 268 5.74 -30.71 -38.03
C GLY A 268 6.16 -32.18 -38.03
N LEU A 269 6.73 -32.68 -36.92
CA LEU A 269 6.91 -34.10 -36.66
C LEU A 269 6.30 -34.37 -35.29
N ASP A 270 5.15 -35.04 -35.26
CA ASP A 270 4.49 -35.44 -34.02
C ASP A 270 5.40 -36.39 -33.24
N ASN A 271 6.14 -35.82 -32.29
CA ASN A 271 7.07 -36.54 -31.42
C ASN A 271 6.37 -37.31 -30.30
N TYR A 272 5.05 -37.57 -30.37
CA TYR A 272 4.31 -38.28 -29.31
C TYR A 272 4.97 -39.61 -28.92
N ILE A 273 5.54 -40.33 -29.90
CA ILE A 273 6.30 -41.55 -29.63
C ILE A 273 7.57 -41.27 -28.82
N SER A 274 8.32 -40.21 -29.18
CA SER A 274 9.53 -39.81 -28.44
C SER A 274 9.19 -39.29 -27.05
N ASP A 275 8.14 -38.49 -26.92
CA ASP A 275 7.68 -37.90 -25.65
C ASP A 275 7.11 -38.98 -24.72
N GLY A 276 6.37 -39.96 -25.25
CA GLY A 276 5.90 -41.14 -24.52
C GLY A 276 7.03 -42.09 -24.13
N MET A 277 8.06 -42.22 -24.96
CA MET A 277 9.25 -42.99 -24.58
C MET A 277 10.06 -42.29 -23.48
N GLU A 278 10.24 -40.97 -23.57
CA GLU A 278 10.95 -40.18 -22.56
C GLU A 278 10.20 -40.21 -21.22
N SER A 279 8.87 -40.13 -21.24
CA SER A 279 8.05 -40.18 -20.03
C SER A 279 8.08 -41.54 -19.31
N ILE A 280 8.23 -42.65 -20.05
CA ILE A 280 8.48 -43.95 -19.42
C ILE A 280 9.87 -43.97 -18.77
N ASP A 281 10.88 -43.38 -19.43
CA ASP A 281 12.23 -43.31 -18.87
C ASP A 281 12.32 -42.38 -17.65
N THR A 282 11.50 -41.32 -17.57
CA THR A 282 11.36 -40.51 -16.34
C THR A 282 10.66 -41.27 -15.23
N LEU A 283 9.59 -42.03 -15.51
CA LEU A 283 8.95 -42.89 -14.50
C LEU A 283 9.93 -43.93 -13.93
N LYS A 284 10.80 -44.52 -14.76
CA LYS A 284 11.85 -45.42 -14.28
C LYS A 284 12.85 -44.74 -13.34
N LYS A 285 13.22 -43.49 -13.63
CA LYS A 285 14.08 -42.68 -12.74
C LYS A 285 13.38 -42.40 -11.42
N VAL A 286 12.10 -42.06 -11.44
CA VAL A 286 11.29 -41.88 -10.23
C VAL A 286 11.30 -43.16 -9.40
N VAL A 287 10.97 -44.32 -10.00
CA VAL A 287 10.98 -45.62 -9.30
C VAL A 287 12.36 -45.96 -8.72
N SER A 288 13.44 -45.66 -9.46
CA SER A 288 14.82 -45.86 -8.98
C SER A 288 15.14 -44.94 -7.80
N ASN A 289 14.73 -43.67 -7.85
CA ASN A 289 14.86 -42.73 -6.74
C ASN A 289 14.09 -43.21 -5.51
N LEU A 290 12.89 -43.77 -5.68
CA LEU A 290 12.13 -44.38 -4.58
C LEU A 290 12.87 -45.57 -3.96
N GLY A 291 13.56 -46.36 -4.77
CA GLY A 291 14.48 -47.41 -4.30
C GLY A 291 15.57 -46.87 -3.37
N THR A 292 16.24 -45.78 -3.76
CA THR A 292 17.28 -45.15 -2.91
C THR A 292 16.74 -44.62 -1.58
N LYS A 293 15.44 -44.32 -1.52
CA LYS A 293 14.75 -43.74 -0.36
C LYS A 293 14.04 -44.77 0.52
N GLY A 294 14.25 -46.07 0.28
CA GLY A 294 13.79 -47.15 1.17
C GLY A 294 12.69 -48.04 0.61
N LEU A 295 12.31 -47.91 -0.68
CA LEU A 295 11.43 -48.88 -1.32
C LEU A 295 12.14 -50.24 -1.46
N GLN A 296 11.42 -51.33 -1.19
CA GLN A 296 11.94 -52.68 -1.33
C GLN A 296 12.50 -52.93 -2.73
N THR A 297 13.71 -53.48 -2.81
CA THR A 297 14.43 -53.74 -4.07
C THR A 297 13.65 -54.67 -5.01
N SER A 298 12.87 -55.62 -4.48
CA SER A 298 11.94 -56.44 -5.26
C SER A 298 10.88 -55.61 -5.97
N LYS A 299 10.17 -54.74 -5.24
CA LYS A 299 9.13 -53.86 -5.80
C LYS A 299 9.68 -52.87 -6.83
N VAL A 300 10.90 -52.35 -6.61
CA VAL A 300 11.59 -51.50 -7.59
C VAL A 300 11.82 -52.27 -8.89
N SER A 301 12.33 -53.51 -8.80
CA SER A 301 12.56 -54.38 -9.95
C SER A 301 11.27 -54.69 -10.70
N ASP A 302 10.20 -55.04 -9.97
CA ASP A 302 8.89 -55.39 -10.55
C ASP A 302 8.25 -54.22 -11.31
N LEU A 303 8.35 -52.99 -10.75
CA LEU A 303 7.84 -51.77 -11.39
C LEU A 303 8.66 -51.40 -12.63
N ILE A 304 9.98 -51.51 -12.58
CA ILE A 304 10.84 -51.25 -13.74
C ILE A 304 10.54 -52.25 -14.86
N GLN A 305 10.39 -53.54 -14.53
CA GLN A 305 10.03 -54.58 -15.50
C GLN A 305 8.64 -54.34 -16.10
N SER A 306 7.68 -53.89 -15.29
CA SER A 306 6.34 -53.51 -15.75
C SER A 306 6.40 -52.33 -16.72
N LEU A 307 7.21 -51.31 -16.43
CA LEU A 307 7.45 -50.16 -17.32
C LEU A 307 8.15 -50.58 -18.62
N ASP A 308 9.08 -51.54 -18.58
CA ASP A 308 9.71 -52.10 -19.79
C ASP A 308 8.72 -52.86 -20.66
N THR A 309 7.84 -53.65 -20.04
CA THR A 309 6.78 -54.39 -20.74
C THR A 309 5.80 -53.43 -21.41
N LEU A 310 5.39 -52.39 -20.69
CA LEU A 310 4.54 -51.32 -21.23
C LEU A 310 5.22 -50.61 -22.42
N LYS A 311 6.50 -50.28 -22.29
CA LYS A 311 7.29 -49.65 -23.37
C LYS A 311 7.32 -50.53 -24.62
N LEU A 312 7.50 -51.84 -24.45
CA LEU A 312 7.51 -52.79 -25.57
C LEU A 312 6.13 -52.90 -26.22
N HIS A 313 5.08 -52.99 -25.42
CA HIS A 313 3.70 -53.07 -25.88
C HIS A 313 3.31 -51.83 -26.71
N LEU A 314 3.54 -50.62 -26.19
CA LEU A 314 3.24 -49.37 -26.88
C LEU A 314 4.01 -49.22 -28.20
N LYS A 315 5.25 -49.73 -28.25
CA LYS A 315 6.10 -49.64 -29.44
C LYS A 315 5.70 -50.60 -30.55
N ASN A 316 5.30 -51.83 -30.21
CA ASN A 316 5.20 -52.92 -31.18
C ASN A 316 3.76 -53.40 -31.42
N GLU A 317 2.92 -53.41 -30.38
CA GLU A 317 1.64 -54.13 -30.40
C GLU A 317 0.44 -53.18 -30.38
N PHE A 318 0.56 -52.01 -29.75
CA PHE A 318 -0.55 -51.08 -29.58
C PHE A 318 -1.24 -50.69 -30.90
N ARG A 319 -0.46 -50.50 -31.98
CA ARG A 319 -1.02 -50.21 -33.31
C ARG A 319 -1.97 -51.31 -33.80
N SER A 320 -1.68 -52.57 -33.49
CA SER A 320 -2.50 -53.71 -33.93
C SER A 320 -3.82 -53.83 -33.17
N HIS A 321 -3.94 -53.14 -32.04
CA HIS A 321 -5.14 -53.10 -31.23
C HIS A 321 -6.15 -52.05 -31.69
N LEU A 322 -5.72 -51.07 -32.51
CA LEU A 322 -6.57 -49.98 -32.98
C LEU A 322 -7.52 -50.47 -34.08
N SER A 323 -8.82 -50.18 -33.92
CA SER A 323 -9.85 -50.41 -34.93
C SER A 323 -10.74 -49.17 -35.10
N THR A 324 -11.44 -49.07 -36.23
CA THR A 324 -12.33 -47.93 -36.51
C THR A 324 -13.45 -47.83 -35.48
N GLU A 325 -14.03 -48.97 -35.13
CA GLU A 325 -15.01 -49.14 -34.06
C GLU A 325 -14.54 -50.30 -33.17
N SER A 326 -14.61 -50.12 -31.85
CA SER A 326 -14.14 -51.12 -30.90
C SER A 326 -14.98 -51.05 -29.63
N ASP A 327 -15.32 -52.19 -29.05
CA ASP A 327 -15.95 -52.25 -27.73
C ASP A 327 -14.98 -51.84 -26.60
N CYS A 328 -13.73 -51.52 -26.92
CA CYS A 328 -12.74 -50.95 -26.00
C CYS A 328 -12.47 -49.48 -26.34
N SER A 329 -12.65 -48.58 -25.37
CA SER A 329 -12.48 -47.13 -25.56
C SER A 329 -11.07 -46.74 -26.00
N GLN A 330 -10.05 -47.46 -25.55
CA GLN A 330 -8.64 -47.21 -25.88
C GLN A 330 -8.27 -47.67 -27.29
N HIS A 331 -9.11 -48.48 -27.93
CA HIS A 331 -8.86 -49.07 -29.25
C HIS A 331 -9.73 -48.45 -30.34
N CYS A 332 -10.83 -47.81 -29.97
CA CYS A 332 -11.78 -47.21 -30.90
C CYS A 332 -11.28 -45.86 -31.42
N MET A 333 -10.84 -45.83 -32.69
CA MET A 333 -10.39 -44.60 -33.33
C MET A 333 -11.52 -43.57 -33.46
N HIS A 334 -12.76 -44.02 -33.68
CA HIS A 334 -13.90 -43.10 -33.77
C HIS A 334 -14.15 -42.42 -32.42
N PHE A 335 -14.04 -43.15 -31.31
CA PHE A 335 -14.16 -42.59 -29.96
C PHE A 335 -13.04 -41.60 -29.65
N ALA A 336 -11.81 -41.91 -30.05
CA ALA A 336 -10.65 -41.08 -29.76
C ALA A 336 -10.59 -39.79 -30.61
N LEU A 337 -11.12 -39.80 -31.84
CA LEU A 337 -10.93 -38.71 -32.82
C LEU A 337 -12.21 -37.92 -33.17
N SER A 338 -13.41 -38.43 -32.84
CA SER A 338 -14.67 -37.77 -33.17
C SER A 338 -15.17 -36.91 -32.01
N GLU A 339 -15.60 -35.68 -32.33
CA GLU A 339 -16.35 -34.82 -31.39
C GLU A 339 -17.78 -35.35 -31.13
N LYS A 340 -18.32 -36.13 -32.07
CA LYS A 340 -19.59 -36.84 -31.92
C LYS A 340 -19.30 -38.21 -31.29
N GLY A 341 -19.92 -38.51 -30.17
CA GLY A 341 -19.77 -39.81 -29.49
C GLY A 341 -20.11 -40.99 -30.41
N CYS A 342 -19.65 -42.18 -30.04
CA CYS A 342 -19.90 -43.40 -30.82
C CYS A 342 -21.33 -43.92 -30.66
N GLU A 343 -21.82 -44.62 -31.68
CA GLU A 343 -23.11 -45.32 -31.66
C GLU A 343 -23.05 -46.71 -30.98
N HIS A 344 -21.88 -47.12 -30.47
CA HIS A 344 -21.64 -48.40 -29.78
C HIS A 344 -21.13 -48.20 -28.34
N THR A 345 -21.17 -49.26 -27.52
CA THR A 345 -20.77 -49.22 -26.11
C THR A 345 -19.35 -49.70 -25.88
N HIS A 346 -18.59 -48.98 -25.05
CA HIS A 346 -17.22 -49.30 -24.71
C HIS A 346 -17.13 -50.04 -23.36
N SER A 347 -17.53 -51.31 -23.32
CA SER A 347 -17.57 -52.13 -22.10
C SER A 347 -16.30 -52.92 -21.82
N ASN A 348 -15.42 -53.07 -22.81
CA ASN A 348 -14.26 -53.96 -22.72
C ASN A 348 -13.00 -53.18 -22.34
N ILE A 349 -12.19 -53.77 -21.45
CA ILE A 349 -10.91 -53.23 -21.00
C ILE A 349 -9.79 -54.09 -21.57
N CYS A 350 -8.84 -53.47 -22.26
CA CYS A 350 -7.64 -54.16 -22.74
C CYS A 350 -6.60 -54.21 -21.62
N GLN A 351 -6.28 -55.40 -21.12
CA GLN A 351 -5.34 -55.57 -20.00
C GLN A 351 -3.94 -54.95 -20.27
N PRO A 352 -3.30 -55.14 -21.44
CA PRO A 352 -2.04 -54.45 -21.76
C PRO A 352 -2.12 -52.91 -21.74
N CYS A 353 -3.20 -52.33 -22.27
CA CYS A 353 -3.40 -50.88 -22.33
C CYS A 353 -3.81 -50.31 -20.96
N ASP A 354 -4.54 -51.08 -20.17
CA ASP A 354 -4.94 -50.73 -18.80
C ASP A 354 -3.77 -50.76 -17.81
N ARG A 355 -2.73 -51.54 -18.11
CA ARG A 355 -1.53 -51.66 -17.27
C ARG A 355 -0.86 -50.32 -16.98
N MET A 356 -0.99 -49.33 -17.87
CA MET A 356 -0.48 -47.98 -17.66
C MET A 356 -1.14 -47.28 -16.45
N TYR A 357 -2.47 -47.37 -16.34
CA TYR A 357 -3.22 -46.79 -15.23
C TYR A 357 -2.90 -47.51 -13.92
N GLN A 358 -2.77 -48.85 -13.98
CA GLN A 358 -2.36 -49.65 -12.82
C GLN A 358 -0.96 -49.26 -12.32
N ILE A 359 0.02 -49.10 -13.21
CA ILE A 359 1.38 -48.66 -12.84
C ILE A 359 1.37 -47.27 -12.22
N ARG A 360 0.58 -46.33 -12.76
CA ARG A 360 0.41 -44.99 -12.17
C ARG A 360 -0.08 -45.10 -10.74
N ASP A 361 -1.16 -45.85 -10.53
CA ASP A 361 -1.79 -45.98 -9.22
C ASP A 361 -0.86 -46.71 -8.24
N GLU A 362 -0.12 -47.73 -8.70
CA GLU A 362 0.92 -48.41 -7.91
C GLU A 362 2.03 -47.44 -7.46
N ILE A 363 2.58 -46.60 -8.37
CA ILE A 363 3.62 -45.61 -8.05
C ILE A 363 3.07 -44.53 -7.09
N GLN A 364 1.85 -44.05 -7.32
CA GLN A 364 1.21 -43.03 -6.48
C GLN A 364 0.91 -43.57 -5.07
N ASN A 365 0.49 -44.82 -4.95
CA ASN A 365 0.27 -45.48 -3.67
C ASN A 365 1.58 -45.70 -2.91
N VAL A 366 2.66 -46.04 -3.60
CA VAL A 366 3.99 -46.14 -2.98
C VAL A 366 4.46 -44.77 -2.45
N MET A 367 4.18 -43.70 -3.17
CA MET A 367 4.49 -42.33 -2.76
C MET A 367 3.71 -41.87 -1.51
N THR A 368 2.43 -42.26 -1.39
CA THR A 368 1.59 -41.87 -0.24
C THR A 368 1.84 -42.73 0.99
N SER A 369 2.19 -44.01 0.83
CA SER A 369 2.31 -44.97 1.94
C SER A 369 3.69 -45.02 2.62
N ASN A 370 4.80 -44.67 1.93
CA ASN A 370 6.15 -44.98 2.42
C ASN A 370 7.02 -43.78 2.82
N PHE A 371 6.53 -42.53 2.80
CA PHE A 371 7.42 -41.37 2.93
C PHE A 371 6.97 -40.31 3.93
N SER A 372 7.32 -40.53 5.19
CA SER A 372 7.41 -39.48 6.23
C SER A 372 8.76 -38.74 6.23
N ASN A 373 9.74 -39.19 5.45
CA ASN A 373 11.13 -38.70 5.48
C ASN A 373 11.61 -37.98 4.19
N ILE A 374 10.71 -37.63 3.25
CA ILE A 374 11.07 -36.84 2.07
C ILE A 374 10.84 -35.36 2.38
N GLU A 375 11.84 -34.50 2.13
CA GLU A 375 11.65 -33.04 2.21
C GLU A 375 10.49 -32.61 1.30
N ILE A 376 9.62 -31.72 1.79
CA ILE A 376 8.36 -31.33 1.12
C ILE A 376 8.60 -30.91 -0.35
N GLN A 377 9.72 -30.23 -0.62
CA GLN A 377 10.08 -29.77 -1.97
C GLN A 377 10.39 -30.93 -2.94
N GLU A 378 11.08 -31.98 -2.49
CA GLU A 378 11.40 -33.13 -3.35
C GLU A 378 10.17 -34.02 -3.57
N LYS A 379 9.23 -34.03 -2.62
CA LYS A 379 7.96 -34.74 -2.79
C LYS A 379 7.11 -34.09 -3.88
N GLU A 380 7.03 -32.76 -3.88
CA GLU A 380 6.35 -31.99 -4.93
C GLU A 380 6.98 -32.20 -6.31
N GLU A 381 8.32 -32.30 -6.40
CA GLU A 381 9.03 -32.59 -7.66
C GLU A 381 8.71 -33.99 -8.20
N LEU A 382 8.74 -35.02 -7.34
CA LEU A 382 8.42 -36.39 -7.76
C LEU A 382 6.94 -36.55 -8.13
N GLU A 383 6.02 -35.91 -7.41
CA GLU A 383 4.59 -35.89 -7.76
C GLU A 383 4.36 -35.19 -9.11
N HIS A 384 5.05 -34.08 -9.36
CA HIS A 384 5.00 -33.39 -10.65
C HIS A 384 5.52 -34.26 -11.79
N ASP A 385 6.66 -34.93 -11.60
CA ASP A 385 7.25 -35.81 -12.62
C ASP A 385 6.34 -37.01 -12.92
N ILE A 386 5.66 -37.58 -11.92
CA ILE A 386 4.68 -38.65 -12.12
C ILE A 386 3.50 -38.13 -12.95
N LEU A 387 2.88 -37.01 -12.54
CA LEU A 387 1.73 -36.42 -13.23
C LEU A 387 2.05 -36.12 -14.69
N VAL A 388 3.11 -35.34 -14.95
CA VAL A 388 3.51 -34.96 -16.31
C VAL A 388 3.87 -36.18 -17.15
N SER A 389 4.52 -37.19 -16.58
CA SER A 389 4.87 -38.40 -17.31
C SER A 389 3.65 -39.26 -17.64
N THR A 390 2.65 -39.28 -16.75
CA THR A 390 1.39 -40.01 -16.98
C THR A 390 0.52 -39.31 -18.02
N GLU A 391 0.39 -37.98 -17.96
CA GLU A 391 -0.34 -37.18 -18.95
C GLU A 391 0.25 -37.36 -20.37
N LYS A 392 1.58 -37.36 -20.49
CA LYS A 392 2.27 -37.58 -21.77
C LYS A 392 2.01 -38.97 -22.37
N ASN A 393 1.75 -39.98 -21.55
CA ASN A 393 1.45 -41.34 -22.03
C ASN A 393 -0.05 -41.57 -22.27
N LEU A 394 -0.92 -40.85 -21.56
CA LEU A 394 -2.37 -41.00 -21.64
C LEU A 394 -3.01 -40.15 -22.74
N GLY A 395 -2.29 -39.16 -23.27
CA GLY A 395 -2.71 -38.37 -24.43
C GLY A 395 -3.99 -37.55 -24.24
N LEU A 396 -4.60 -37.56 -23.06
CA LEU A 396 -5.89 -36.92 -22.79
C LEU A 396 -5.96 -36.45 -21.34
N GLU A 397 -5.69 -35.16 -21.16
CA GLU A 397 -6.51 -34.21 -20.39
C GLU A 397 -5.83 -32.83 -20.44
N GLY A 398 -6.24 -31.99 -21.39
CA GLY A 398 -5.95 -30.54 -21.33
C GLY A 398 -5.24 -29.92 -22.52
N SER A 399 -5.95 -29.77 -23.64
CA SER A 399 -5.79 -28.58 -24.52
C SER A 399 -6.88 -28.50 -25.60
N PHE A 400 -8.15 -28.49 -25.20
CA PHE A 400 -9.22 -27.90 -25.99
C PHE A 400 -10.20 -27.20 -25.04
N TYR A 401 -9.72 -26.12 -24.42
CA TYR A 401 -10.54 -25.00 -23.98
C TYR A 401 -9.78 -23.70 -24.23
#